data_AF-A0A7X0DK50-F1
#
_entry.id   AF-A0A7X0DK50-F1
#
_cell.length_a   1.000
_cell.length_b   1.000
_cell.length_c   1.000
_cell.angle_alpha   90.00
_cell.angle_beta   90.00
_cell.angle_gamma   90.00
#
_symmetry.space_group_name_H-M   'P 1'
#
loop_
_entity.id
_entity.type
_entity.pdbx_description
1 polymer ?
#
loop_
_entity_poly.entity_id
_entity_poly.type
_entity_poly.pdbx_seq_one_letter_code
_entity_poly.pdbx_strand_id
1 'polypeptide(L)'
;MLEGNIEIDGLNSTGQHKSYKISLGKRKYVYMKVKYKLDLKNYLYLNIDSQIRNIYSRIISNNYSDMGINFEYQDFFAPVNEIKGIKSIEIKACTKDADTENISSITESDFKKNEDIAIDDDTLLLFNTTDRLLIDIDS
;
A
#
# COMPACT_ATOMS: atom_id res chain seq x y z
N MET A 1 4.34 3.53 -17.77
CA MET A 1 5.73 3.09 -17.51
C MET A 1 6.60 4.32 -17.37
N LEU A 2 7.26 4.53 -16.22
CA LEU A 2 8.48 5.35 -16.17
C LEU A 2 9.64 4.36 -16.19
N GLU A 3 9.75 3.60 -17.27
CA GLU A 3 10.99 2.91 -17.58
C GLU A 3 11.86 3.92 -18.30
N GLY A 4 12.79 4.53 -17.56
CA GLY A 4 13.74 5.46 -18.15
C GLY A 4 15.02 5.41 -17.34
N ASN A 5 15.99 4.68 -17.86
CA ASN A 5 17.38 5.06 -17.63
C ASN A 5 17.56 6.37 -18.40
N ILE A 6 17.57 7.50 -17.69
CA ILE A 6 17.95 8.77 -18.29
C ILE A 6 19.47 8.74 -18.36
N GLU A 7 19.99 8.58 -19.56
CA GLU A 7 21.40 8.84 -19.84
C GLU A 7 21.56 10.35 -20.03
N ILE A 8 22.20 10.98 -19.06
CA ILE A 8 22.64 12.38 -19.19
C ILE A 8 24.08 12.35 -19.68
N ASP A 9 24.25 12.70 -20.94
CA ASP A 9 25.56 12.92 -21.55
C ASP A 9 25.98 14.38 -21.35
N GLY A 10 27.17 14.59 -20.80
CA GLY A 10 27.72 15.92 -20.59
C GLY A 10 29.24 15.94 -20.56
N LEU A 11 29.81 17.12 -20.81
CA LEU A 11 31.23 17.37 -20.60
C LEU A 11 31.43 17.76 -19.13
N ASN A 12 32.39 17.15 -18.46
CA ASN A 12 32.83 17.63 -17.15
C ASN A 12 33.62 18.95 -17.30
N SER A 13 34.01 19.56 -16.18
CA SER A 13 34.78 20.82 -16.16
C SER A 13 36.15 20.74 -16.85
N THR A 14 36.62 19.55 -17.21
CA THR A 14 37.87 19.32 -17.95
C THR A 14 37.64 18.92 -19.41
N GLY A 15 36.41 19.00 -19.92
CA GLY A 15 36.08 18.72 -21.31
C GLY A 15 36.05 17.23 -21.68
N GLN A 16 35.97 16.33 -20.70
CA GLN A 16 35.81 14.90 -20.92
C GLN A 16 34.33 14.52 -20.98
N HIS A 17 33.97 13.70 -21.97
CA HIS A 17 32.63 13.12 -22.07
C HIS A 17 32.36 12.19 -20.88
N LYS A 18 31.25 12.42 -20.18
CA LYS A 18 30.71 11.51 -19.17
C LYS A 18 29.23 11.28 -19.41
N SER A 19 28.85 10.01 -19.34
CA SER A 19 27.45 9.57 -19.33
C SER A 19 27.06 9.18 -17.91
N TYR A 20 25.99 9.77 -17.39
CA TYR A 20 25.41 9.43 -16.10
C TYR A 20 24.10 8.67 -16.32
N LYS A 21 23.99 7.49 -15.72
CA LYS A 21 22.78 6.67 -15.77
C LYS A 21 21.92 6.96 -14.54
N ILE A 22 20.77 7.59 -14.75
CA ILE A 22 19.80 7.89 -13.69
C ILE A 22 18.60 6.97 -13.90
N SER A 23 18.25 6.13 -12.92
CA SER A 23 17.03 5.33 -12.96
C SER A 23 15.87 6.13 -12.37
N LEU A 24 14.77 6.24 -13.12
CA LEU A 24 13.49 6.61 -12.54
C LEU A 24 13.02 5.49 -11.58
N GLY A 25 12.54 5.86 -10.39
CA GLY A 25 12.13 4.90 -9.36
C GLY A 25 11.04 3.93 -9.83
N LYS A 26 11.05 2.72 -9.27
CA LYS A 26 10.07 1.67 -9.57
C LYS A 26 8.74 1.96 -8.87
N ARG A 27 7.67 1.33 -9.37
CA ARG A 27 6.33 1.43 -8.78
C ARG A 27 5.86 0.04 -8.40
N LYS A 28 5.32 -0.09 -7.20
CA LYS A 28 4.58 -1.29 -6.77
C LYS A 28 3.17 -0.90 -6.38
N TYR A 29 2.20 -1.63 -6.92
CA TYR A 29 0.78 -1.40 -6.66
C TYR A 29 0.37 -2.26 -5.47
N VAL A 30 -0.12 -1.60 -4.43
CA VAL A 30 -0.52 -2.26 -3.18
C VAL A 30 -1.98 -2.69 -3.28
N TYR A 31 -2.24 -3.94 -2.92
CA TYR A 31 -3.55 -4.54 -2.80
C TYR A 31 -3.77 -4.96 -1.36
N MET A 32 -4.90 -4.60 -0.78
CA MET A 32 -5.22 -4.86 0.62
C MET A 32 -6.58 -5.56 0.76
N LYS A 33 -6.60 -6.63 1.55
CA LYS A 33 -7.83 -7.24 2.07
C LYS A 33 -7.87 -7.04 3.57
N VAL A 34 -8.95 -6.47 4.06
CA VAL A 34 -9.18 -6.24 5.48
C VAL A 34 -10.37 -7.07 5.92
N LYS A 35 -10.20 -7.84 6.99
CA LYS A 35 -11.31 -8.54 7.64
C LYS A 35 -11.47 -8.05 9.06
N TYR A 36 -12.68 -7.65 9.45
CA TYR A 36 -12.95 -7.22 10.83
C TYR A 36 -14.09 -8.02 11.46
N LYS A 37 -14.01 -8.25 12.76
CA LYS A 37 -15.08 -8.85 13.57
C LYS A 37 -15.71 -7.80 14.45
N LEU A 38 -17.04 -7.79 14.55
CA LEU A 38 -17.77 -6.89 15.43
C LEU A 38 -17.98 -7.49 16.83
N ASP A 39 -18.02 -6.64 17.84
CA ASP A 39 -18.58 -7.01 19.14
C ASP A 39 -20.11 -6.97 19.07
N LEU A 40 -20.74 -8.14 19.14
CA LEU A 40 -22.20 -8.35 19.04
C LEU A 40 -23.02 -7.56 20.06
N LYS A 41 -22.40 -6.97 21.09
CA LYS A 41 -23.09 -6.06 22.02
C LYS A 41 -23.39 -4.68 21.43
N ASN A 42 -22.73 -4.31 20.33
CA ASN A 42 -22.78 -2.95 19.79
C ASN A 42 -23.13 -2.91 18.28
N TYR A 43 -24.27 -3.49 17.91
CA TYR A 43 -24.85 -3.46 16.56
C TYR A 43 -25.21 -2.06 16.01
N LEU A 44 -24.98 -0.99 16.79
CA LEU A 44 -25.30 0.39 16.41
C LEU A 44 -24.27 1.03 15.46
N TYR A 45 -23.12 0.39 15.23
CA TYR A 45 -22.05 0.96 14.40
C TYR A 45 -22.34 0.77 12.91
N LEU A 46 -23.27 1.58 12.41
CA LEU A 46 -23.47 1.80 10.99
C LEU A 46 -22.20 2.48 10.44
N ASN A 47 -21.70 1.96 9.32
CA ASN A 47 -20.64 2.57 8.51
C ASN A 47 -19.17 2.35 8.93
N ILE A 48 -18.84 1.20 9.51
CA ILE A 48 -17.44 0.80 9.80
C ILE A 48 -16.58 0.79 8.52
N ASP A 49 -17.09 0.29 7.39
CA ASP A 49 -16.36 0.30 6.11
C ASP A 49 -15.87 1.70 5.72
N SER A 50 -16.77 2.71 5.73
CA SER A 50 -16.38 4.09 5.40
C SER A 50 -15.39 4.66 6.40
N GLN A 51 -15.51 4.34 7.69
CA GLN A 51 -14.53 4.76 8.69
C GLN A 51 -13.14 4.19 8.40
N ILE A 52 -13.05 2.89 8.08
CA ILE A 52 -11.80 2.23 7.69
C ILE A 52 -11.21 2.90 6.46
N ARG A 53 -12.01 3.12 5.40
CA ARG A 53 -11.53 3.79 4.17
C ARG A 53 -11.01 5.20 4.44
N ASN A 54 -11.69 5.96 5.29
CA ASN A 54 -11.27 7.31 5.66
C ASN A 54 -9.94 7.31 6.45
N ILE A 55 -9.77 6.37 7.38
CA ILE A 55 -8.53 6.20 8.13
C ILE A 55 -7.39 5.84 7.17
N TYR A 56 -7.61 4.87 6.27
CA TYR A 56 -6.58 4.40 5.35
C TYR A 56 -6.16 5.48 4.36
N SER A 57 -7.12 6.23 3.83
CA SER A 57 -6.83 7.34 2.92
C SER A 57 -5.90 8.38 3.56
N ARG A 58 -6.11 8.67 4.86
CA ARG A 58 -5.25 9.59 5.62
C ARG A 58 -3.86 9.03 5.89
N ILE A 59 -3.76 7.75 6.26
CA ILE A 59 -2.47 7.08 6.48
C ILE A 59 -1.65 7.09 5.18
N ILE A 60 -2.28 6.68 4.07
CA ILE A 60 -1.64 6.64 2.76
C ILE A 60 -1.12 8.02 2.36
N SER A 61 -1.94 9.07 2.50
CA SER A 61 -1.54 10.43 2.12
C SER A 61 -0.39 10.98 2.98
N ASN A 62 -0.30 10.57 4.25
CA ASN A 62 0.65 11.13 5.19
C ASN A 62 1.97 10.37 5.24
N ASN A 63 1.92 9.05 5.08
CA ASN A 63 3.05 8.16 5.37
C ASN A 63 3.65 7.53 4.12
N TYR A 64 2.92 7.49 2.99
CA TYR A 64 3.31 6.71 1.80
C TYR A 64 3.48 7.59 0.54
N SER A 65 3.92 8.83 0.71
CA SER A 65 4.15 9.78 -0.39
C SER A 65 5.47 9.59 -1.13
N ASP A 66 6.45 8.91 -0.52
CA ASP A 66 7.84 8.86 -1.00
C ASP A 66 8.32 7.43 -1.28
N MET A 67 9.47 7.33 -1.97
CA MET A 67 10.13 6.07 -2.30
C MET A 67 10.87 5.49 -1.09
N GLY A 68 11.06 4.16 -1.08
CA GLY A 68 11.81 3.46 -0.03
C GLY A 68 11.02 3.27 1.27
N ILE A 69 9.73 3.58 1.26
CA ILE A 69 8.86 3.40 2.41
C ILE A 69 8.33 1.96 2.40
N ASN A 70 8.70 1.21 3.44
CA ASN A 70 8.17 -0.13 3.68
C ASN A 70 6.65 -0.07 3.93
N PHE A 71 5.94 -1.11 3.52
CA PHE A 71 4.58 -1.31 3.99
C PHE A 71 4.62 -1.84 5.42
N GLU A 72 4.13 -1.06 6.38
CA GLU A 72 4.03 -1.44 7.78
C GLU A 72 2.57 -1.80 8.10
N TYR A 73 2.27 -3.08 8.38
CA TYR A 73 0.86 -3.48 8.58
C TYR A 73 0.23 -2.80 9.80
N GLN A 74 1.06 -2.42 10.79
CA GLN A 74 0.63 -1.75 12.01
C GLN A 74 0.02 -0.37 11.76
N ASP A 75 0.47 0.34 10.73
CA ASP A 75 -0.11 1.63 10.33
C ASP A 75 -1.61 1.51 10.05
N PHE A 76 -2.02 0.38 9.48
CA PHE A 76 -3.41 0.10 9.10
C PHE A 76 -4.18 -0.67 10.18
N PHE A 77 -3.49 -1.50 10.95
CA PHE A 77 -4.08 -2.32 12.01
C PHE A 77 -4.47 -1.46 13.22
N ALA A 78 -3.53 -0.71 13.78
CA ALA A 78 -3.70 -0.03 15.06
C ALA A 78 -4.88 0.96 15.09
N PRO A 79 -4.98 1.94 14.16
CA PRO A 79 -6.05 2.94 14.24
C PRO A 79 -7.44 2.36 13.97
N VAL A 80 -7.52 1.25 13.22
CA VAL A 80 -8.81 0.58 13.00
C VAL A 80 -9.19 -0.28 14.20
N ASN A 81 -8.23 -0.93 14.85
CA ASN A 81 -8.49 -1.71 16.06
C ASN A 81 -8.98 -0.84 17.24
N GLU A 82 -8.74 0.48 17.20
CA GLU A 82 -9.27 1.44 18.16
C GLU A 82 -10.72 1.87 17.90
N ILE A 83 -11.29 1.53 16.74
CA ILE A 83 -12.69 1.86 16.42
C ILE A 83 -13.62 1.10 17.37
N LYS A 84 -14.47 1.85 18.08
CA LYS A 84 -15.47 1.26 18.97
C LYS A 84 -16.35 0.28 18.19
N GLY A 85 -16.47 -0.94 18.72
CA GLY A 85 -17.26 -2.01 18.12
C GLY A 85 -16.46 -3.00 17.28
N ILE A 86 -15.22 -2.71 16.92
CA ILE A 86 -14.31 -3.71 16.35
C ILE A 86 -13.72 -4.55 17.49
N LYS A 87 -13.92 -5.86 17.41
CA LYS A 87 -13.35 -6.84 18.35
C LYS A 87 -11.94 -7.25 17.92
N SER A 88 -11.74 -7.39 16.63
CA SER A 88 -10.46 -7.76 16.02
C SER A 88 -10.46 -7.40 14.55
N ILE A 89 -9.27 -7.16 14.02
CA ILE A 89 -9.03 -6.92 12.60
C ILE A 89 -7.87 -7.78 12.09
N GLU A 90 -7.91 -8.12 10.82
CA GLU A 90 -6.87 -8.82 10.08
C GLU A 90 -6.56 -8.01 8.82
N ILE A 91 -5.28 -7.71 8.62
CA ILE A 91 -4.77 -6.99 7.45
C ILE A 91 -4.03 -8.00 6.58
N LYS A 92 -4.38 -8.05 5.31
CA LYS A 92 -3.66 -8.81 4.29
C LYS A 92 -3.23 -7.88 3.19
N ALA A 93 -1.95 -7.93 2.84
CA ALA A 93 -1.41 -7.08 1.79
C ALA A 93 -0.55 -7.88 0.81
N CYS A 94 -0.57 -7.46 -0.45
CA CYS A 94 0.41 -7.88 -1.44
C CYS A 94 0.76 -6.71 -2.35
N THR A 95 1.90 -6.82 -3.02
CA THR A 95 2.36 -5.84 -4.00
C THR A 95 2.51 -6.49 -5.36
N LYS A 96 2.07 -5.81 -6.42
CA LYS A 96 2.26 -6.24 -7.80
C LYS A 96 3.03 -5.17 -8.58
N ASP A 97 3.75 -5.58 -9.62
CA ASP A 97 4.51 -4.65 -10.46
C ASP A 97 3.64 -3.96 -11.53
N ALA A 98 2.41 -4.45 -11.75
CA ALA A 98 1.45 -3.91 -12.70
C ALA A 98 0.07 -3.62 -12.08
N ASP A 99 -0.62 -2.61 -12.60
CA ASP A 99 -1.97 -2.19 -12.18
C ASP A 99 -3.05 -2.78 -13.10
N THR A 100 -3.00 -4.09 -13.30
CA THR A 100 -3.87 -4.78 -14.27
C THR A 100 -4.72 -5.87 -13.63
N GLU A 101 -4.42 -6.27 -12.40
CA GLU A 101 -5.11 -7.35 -11.71
C GLU A 101 -6.29 -6.79 -10.91
N ASN A 102 -7.47 -7.41 -11.05
CA ASN A 102 -8.55 -7.14 -10.12
C ASN A 102 -8.23 -7.82 -8.78
N ILE A 103 -8.42 -7.13 -7.66
CA ILE A 103 -8.12 -7.68 -6.33
C ILE A 103 -8.84 -9.01 -6.04
N SER A 104 -10.04 -9.23 -6.58
CA SER A 104 -10.77 -10.50 -6.40
C SER A 104 -10.14 -11.67 -7.16
N SER A 105 -9.30 -11.40 -8.17
CA SER A 105 -8.61 -12.41 -8.98
C SER A 105 -7.23 -12.80 -8.43
N ILE A 106 -6.71 -12.05 -7.44
CA ILE A 106 -5.42 -12.34 -6.81
C ILE A 106 -5.59 -13.51 -5.82
N THR A 107 -4.75 -14.53 -5.99
CA THR A 107 -4.73 -15.73 -5.14
C THR A 107 -4.45 -15.37 -3.69
N GLU A 108 -5.14 -16.01 -2.76
CA GLU A 108 -5.01 -15.72 -1.33
C GLU A 108 -3.58 -15.97 -0.79
N SER A 109 -2.82 -16.89 -1.41
CA SER A 109 -1.42 -17.16 -1.07
C SER A 109 -0.47 -16.02 -1.39
N ASP A 110 -0.84 -15.09 -2.28
CA ASP A 110 -0.02 -13.94 -2.63
C ASP A 110 -0.04 -12.89 -1.50
N PHE A 111 -1.04 -12.94 -0.62
CA PHE A 111 -1.21 -12.00 0.46
C PHE A 111 -0.45 -12.44 1.70
N LYS A 112 0.36 -11.52 2.22
CA LYS A 112 0.96 -11.63 3.55
C LYS A 112 -0.02 -11.12 4.60
N LYS A 113 -0.22 -11.88 5.67
CA LYS A 113 -1.18 -11.59 6.73
C LYS A 113 -0.46 -10.97 7.93
N ASN A 114 -0.85 -9.74 8.31
CA ASN A 114 -0.31 -9.01 9.45
C ASN A 114 1.23 -9.00 9.47
N GLU A 115 1.80 -8.78 8.29
CA GLU A 115 3.24 -8.80 8.07
C GLU A 115 3.63 -7.59 7.23
N ASP A 116 4.83 -7.08 7.50
CA ASP A 116 5.40 -5.97 6.77
C ASP A 116 5.92 -6.44 5.39
N ILE A 117 5.95 -5.51 4.45
CA ILE A 117 6.54 -5.73 3.13
C ILE A 117 7.69 -4.75 2.97
N ALA A 118 8.91 -5.29 3.01
CA ALA A 118 10.12 -4.53 2.73
C ALA A 118 10.13 -4.06 1.26
N ILE A 119 10.50 -2.80 1.06
CA ILE A 119 10.52 -2.12 -0.23
C ILE A 119 11.92 -1.55 -0.45
N ASP A 120 12.42 -1.64 -1.69
CA ASP A 120 13.70 -1.06 -2.05
C ASP A 120 13.64 0.48 -2.01
N ASP A 121 14.77 1.12 -1.68
CA ASP A 121 14.89 2.59 -1.60
C ASP A 121 14.44 3.32 -2.88
N ASP A 122 14.53 2.66 -4.03
CA ASP A 122 14.15 3.20 -5.34
C ASP A 122 12.68 2.96 -5.71
N THR A 123 11.87 2.39 -4.81
CA THR A 123 10.52 1.92 -5.13
C THR A 123 9.46 2.73 -4.38
N LEU A 124 8.44 3.19 -5.13
CA LEU A 124 7.27 3.88 -4.62
C LEU A 124 6.08 2.91 -4.52
N LEU A 125 5.40 2.93 -3.37
CA LEU A 125 4.14 2.22 -3.17
C LEU A 125 2.95 3.05 -3.66
N LEU A 126 2.09 2.44 -4.47
CA LEU A 126 0.89 3.06 -5.03
C LEU A 126 -0.37 2.38 -4.54
N PHE A 127 -1.14 3.10 -3.73
CA PHE A 127 -2.39 2.63 -3.16
C PHE A 127 -3.60 3.12 -3.96
N ASN A 128 -4.69 2.35 -3.93
CA ASN A 128 -5.99 2.77 -4.44
C ASN A 128 -7.07 2.16 -3.52
N THR A 129 -7.71 3.00 -2.72
CA THR A 129 -8.73 2.57 -1.75
C THR A 129 -10.08 2.25 -2.38
N THR A 130 -10.26 2.49 -3.67
CA THR A 130 -11.49 2.18 -4.43
C THR A 130 -11.39 0.79 -5.05
N ASP A 131 -10.33 0.54 -5.84
CA ASP A 131 -10.23 -0.66 -6.67
C ASP A 131 -9.34 -1.75 -6.05
N ARG A 132 -8.44 -1.38 -5.12
CA ARG A 132 -7.42 -2.28 -4.54
C ARG A 132 -7.55 -2.45 -3.02
N LEU A 133 -8.71 -2.09 -2.46
CA LEU A 133 -9.03 -2.29 -1.05
C LEU A 133 -10.38 -3.02 -0.91
N LEU A 134 -10.32 -4.29 -0.51
CA LEU A 134 -11.48 -5.06 -0.07
C LEU A 134 -11.57 -5.02 1.44
N ILE A 135 -12.77 -4.75 1.95
CA ILE A 135 -13.06 -4.74 3.38
C ILE A 135 -14.27 -5.64 3.57
N ASP A 136 -14.09 -6.70 4.34
CA ASP A 136 -15.13 -7.69 4.62
C ASP A 136 -15.35 -7.81 6.14
N ILE A 137 -16.59 -8.11 6.50
CA ILE A 137 -16.92 -8.50 7.86
C ILE A 137 -16.74 -10.01 8.02
N ASP A 138 -16.00 -10.41 9.04
CA ASP A 138 -15.87 -11.81 9.45
C ASP A 138 -16.96 -12.12 10.48
N SER A 139 -17.79 -13.12 10.16
CA SER A 139 -19.02 -13.46 10.89
C SER A 139 -18.75 -14.11 12.24
#